data_AF-A0A7V9SDR0-F1
#
_entry.id   AF-A0A7V9SDR0-F1
#
_cell.length_a   1.000
_cell.length_b   1.000
_cell.length_c   1.000
_cell.angle_alpha   90.00
_cell.angle_beta   90.00
_cell.angle_gamma   90.00
#
_symmetry.space_group_name_H-M   'P 1'
#
loop_
_entity.id
_entity.type
_entity.pdbx_description
1 polymer ?
#
loop_
_entity_poly.entity_id
_entity_poly.type
_entity_poly.pdbx_seq_one_letter_code
_entity_poly.pdbx_strand_id
1 'polypeptide(L)'
;MKSAIGSSSTNFCAVSKRNDPHGWNSLDNYIQVHERRIADFIAEGFIINDGLVRDWPTPHTILIKGRIYCDHGLFLDVEKYLEVIDSGSGSKWVRTDTYGYHGGIEGDQDRAIFRYDNFHVYEREGHRDAHHRHRFEHDTWQEIEPPEWIGAERWPHLSDAIAELRGWWETIGRFLDLDTSHPNITRDPSNS
;
A
#
# COMPACT_ATOMS: atom_id res chain seq x y z
N MET A 1 -28.09 -43.22 25.26
CA MET A 1 -27.83 -41.79 25.51
C MET A 1 -27.03 -41.25 24.33
N LYS A 2 -27.64 -40.41 23.49
CA LYS A 2 -27.00 -39.81 22.31
C LYS A 2 -26.47 -38.44 22.72
N SER A 3 -25.15 -38.25 22.68
CA SER A 3 -24.51 -36.95 22.86
C SER A 3 -24.64 -36.16 21.55
N ALA A 4 -25.28 -34.98 21.63
CA ALA A 4 -25.35 -34.01 20.56
C ALA A 4 -24.12 -33.10 20.64
N ILE A 5 -23.34 -33.05 19.56
CA ILE A 5 -22.27 -32.07 19.35
C ILE A 5 -22.95 -30.78 18.88
N GLY A 6 -22.96 -29.77 19.75
CA GLY A 6 -23.45 -28.43 19.42
C GLY A 6 -22.46 -27.76 18.48
N SER A 7 -22.85 -27.63 17.20
CA SER A 7 -22.16 -26.77 16.24
C SER A 7 -22.40 -25.33 16.64
N SER A 8 -21.38 -24.69 17.20
CA SER A 8 -21.40 -23.25 17.49
C SER A 8 -21.18 -22.49 16.20
N SER A 9 -22.27 -22.23 15.47
CA SER A 9 -22.29 -21.31 14.34
C SER A 9 -22.03 -19.90 14.87
N THR A 10 -20.78 -19.46 14.86
CA THR A 10 -20.42 -18.06 15.08
C THR A 10 -21.03 -17.23 13.95
N ASN A 11 -22.03 -16.43 14.31
CA ASN A 11 -22.66 -15.45 13.43
C ASN A 11 -21.61 -14.44 12.94
N PHE A 12 -21.02 -14.69 11.78
CA PHE A 12 -20.07 -13.80 11.08
C PHE A 12 -20.74 -12.56 10.43
N CYS A 13 -21.97 -12.24 10.80
CA CYS A 13 -22.57 -10.91 10.56
C CYS A 13 -22.04 -9.89 11.58
N ALA A 14 -20.74 -9.91 11.85
CA ALA A 14 -20.07 -8.78 12.47
C ALA A 14 -20.09 -7.65 11.43
N VAL A 15 -21.17 -6.87 11.51
CA VAL A 15 -21.35 -5.54 10.95
C VAL A 15 -19.99 -4.91 10.68
N SER A 16 -19.60 -4.81 9.40
CA SER A 16 -18.61 -3.80 9.04
C SER A 16 -19.13 -2.51 9.65
N LYS A 17 -18.35 -1.88 10.55
CA LYS A 17 -18.66 -0.51 10.95
C LYS A 17 -18.76 0.23 9.62
N ARG A 18 -19.94 0.76 9.28
CA ARG A 18 -20.27 1.27 7.93
C ARG A 18 -19.33 2.38 7.42
N ASN A 19 -18.32 2.76 8.19
CA ASN A 19 -17.37 3.84 7.95
C ASN A 19 -15.90 3.42 8.16
N ASP A 20 -15.55 2.13 8.27
CA ASP A 20 -14.14 1.70 8.32
C ASP A 20 -13.61 1.42 6.91
N PRO A 21 -12.74 2.27 6.34
CA PRO A 21 -12.23 2.08 4.98
C PRO A 21 -11.40 0.80 4.81
N HIS A 22 -10.81 0.29 5.89
CA HIS A 22 -9.96 -0.92 5.91
C HIS A 22 -10.66 -2.14 6.48
N GLY A 23 -11.97 -2.04 6.73
CA GLY A 23 -12.78 -3.14 7.22
C GLY A 23 -12.92 -4.29 6.21
N TRP A 24 -13.62 -5.34 6.64
CA TRP A 24 -13.90 -6.51 5.80
C TRP A 24 -14.65 -6.14 4.52
N ASN A 25 -14.14 -6.62 3.39
CA ASN A 25 -14.71 -6.47 2.05
C ASN A 25 -14.69 -7.83 1.34
N SER A 26 -15.61 -8.08 0.42
CA SER A 26 -15.49 -9.26 -0.45
C SER A 26 -14.20 -9.16 -1.28
N LEU A 27 -13.49 -10.27 -1.46
CA LEU A 27 -12.24 -10.30 -2.22
C LEU A 27 -12.41 -9.72 -3.63
N ASP A 28 -13.46 -10.12 -4.34
CA ASP A 28 -13.72 -9.67 -5.72
C ASP A 28 -13.89 -8.16 -5.80
N ASN A 29 -14.69 -7.58 -4.91
CA ASN A 29 -14.86 -6.12 -4.84
C ASN A 29 -13.57 -5.40 -4.44
N TYR A 30 -12.81 -5.95 -3.47
CA TYR A 30 -11.53 -5.40 -3.07
C TYR A 30 -10.56 -5.33 -4.26
N ILE A 31 -10.44 -6.43 -5.02
CA ILE A 31 -9.60 -6.49 -6.21
C ILE A 31 -10.09 -5.52 -7.29
N GLN A 32 -11.39 -5.50 -7.58
CA GLN A 32 -11.96 -4.62 -8.59
C GLN A 32 -11.72 -3.13 -8.29
N VAL A 33 -11.89 -2.72 -7.02
CA VAL A 33 -11.62 -1.34 -6.60
C VAL A 33 -10.12 -1.04 -6.69
N HIS A 34 -9.27 -1.95 -6.23
CA HIS A 34 -7.82 -1.80 -6.31
C HIS A 34 -7.33 -1.62 -7.75
N GLU A 35 -7.71 -2.53 -8.65
CA GLU A 35 -7.33 -2.50 -10.07
C GLU A 35 -7.84 -1.23 -10.77
N ARG A 36 -9.08 -0.80 -10.46
CA ARG A 36 -9.62 0.45 -11.00
C ARG A 36 -8.79 1.67 -10.57
N ARG A 37 -8.41 1.77 -9.29
CA ARG A 37 -7.62 2.91 -8.79
C ARG A 37 -6.25 2.98 -9.45
N ILE A 38 -5.58 1.83 -9.63
CA ILE A 38 -4.30 1.79 -10.37
C ILE A 38 -4.50 2.19 -11.83
N ALA A 39 -5.54 1.67 -12.49
CA ALA A 39 -5.85 2.01 -13.87
C ALA A 39 -6.13 3.52 -14.07
N ASP A 40 -6.76 4.20 -13.11
CA ASP A 40 -6.98 5.64 -13.15
C ASP A 40 -5.64 6.40 -13.24
N PHE A 41 -4.66 6.05 -12.39
CA PHE A 41 -3.33 6.68 -12.39
C PHE A 41 -2.50 6.35 -13.65
N ILE A 42 -2.69 5.17 -14.25
CA ILE A 42 -2.10 4.79 -15.53
C ILE A 42 -2.71 5.63 -16.66
N ALA A 43 -4.04 5.76 -16.69
CA ALA A 43 -4.75 6.54 -17.70
C ALA A 43 -4.37 8.03 -17.66
N GLU A 44 -4.07 8.55 -16.47
CA GLU A 44 -3.54 9.90 -16.26
C GLU A 44 -2.05 10.05 -16.61
N GLY A 45 -1.36 8.96 -16.93
CA GLY A 45 0.05 8.94 -17.33
C GLY A 45 1.05 9.04 -16.17
N PHE A 46 0.61 8.96 -14.92
CA PHE A 46 1.51 9.05 -13.77
C PHE A 46 2.15 7.72 -13.41
N ILE A 47 1.42 6.61 -13.46
CA ILE A 47 2.03 5.28 -13.35
C ILE A 47 2.49 4.84 -14.74
N ILE A 48 3.79 4.56 -14.86
CA ILE A 48 4.43 4.11 -16.10
C ILE A 48 4.49 2.58 -16.15
N ASN A 49 4.67 1.93 -14.99
CA ASN A 49 4.68 0.48 -14.87
C ASN A 49 4.10 0.03 -13.52
N ASP A 50 3.06 -0.79 -13.56
CA ASP A 50 2.52 -1.51 -12.41
C ASP A 50 3.26 -2.85 -12.24
N GLY A 51 4.26 -2.86 -11.35
CA GLY A 51 5.04 -4.05 -11.02
C GLY A 51 4.46 -4.85 -9.84
N LEU A 52 3.20 -4.65 -9.45
CA LEU A 52 2.59 -5.37 -8.35
C LEU A 52 2.25 -6.82 -8.72
N VAL A 53 2.56 -7.74 -7.83
CA VAL A 53 2.18 -9.15 -7.89
C VAL A 53 1.33 -9.53 -6.68
N ARG A 54 0.50 -10.56 -6.85
CA ARG A 54 -0.37 -11.11 -5.82
C ARG A 54 -0.03 -12.57 -5.57
N ASP A 55 0.36 -12.88 -4.34
CA ASP A 55 0.71 -14.23 -3.90
C ASP A 55 -0.25 -14.69 -2.78
N TRP A 56 -0.37 -16.02 -2.63
CA TRP A 56 -1.13 -16.67 -1.56
C TRP A 56 -0.19 -17.45 -0.65
N PRO A 57 0.54 -16.80 0.28
CA PRO A 57 1.46 -17.50 1.17
C PRO A 57 0.75 -18.53 2.05
N THR A 58 -0.54 -18.31 2.36
CA THR A 58 -1.39 -19.28 3.05
C THR A 58 -2.82 -19.24 2.49
N PRO A 59 -3.69 -20.22 2.79
CA PRO A 59 -5.12 -20.13 2.45
C PRO A 59 -5.87 -18.94 3.07
N HIS A 60 -5.30 -18.32 4.10
CA HIS A 60 -5.89 -17.25 4.89
C HIS A 60 -5.15 -15.92 4.73
N THR A 61 -4.24 -15.82 3.75
CA THR A 61 -3.42 -14.62 3.57
C THR A 61 -3.17 -14.37 2.09
N ILE A 62 -3.40 -13.13 1.65
CA ILE A 62 -2.94 -12.64 0.35
C ILE A 62 -1.81 -11.65 0.59
N LEU A 63 -0.72 -11.79 -0.15
CA LEU A 63 0.36 -10.82 -0.20
C LEU A 63 0.30 -10.06 -1.52
N ILE A 64 0.20 -8.74 -1.47
CA ILE A 64 0.38 -7.85 -2.62
C ILE A 64 1.72 -7.16 -2.44
N LYS A 65 2.64 -7.32 -3.38
CA LYS A 65 3.97 -6.72 -3.28
C LYS A 65 4.55 -6.33 -4.64
N GLY A 66 5.51 -5.43 -4.64
CA GLY A 66 6.26 -5.04 -5.83
C GLY A 66 6.57 -3.55 -5.85
N ARG A 67 7.15 -3.08 -6.95
CA ARG A 67 7.44 -1.67 -7.18
C ARG A 67 6.51 -1.13 -8.25
N ILE A 68 5.83 -0.03 -7.96
CA ILE A 68 5.15 0.78 -8.98
C ILE A 68 6.14 1.84 -9.43
N TYR A 69 6.37 1.92 -10.74
CA TYR A 69 7.18 2.98 -11.35
C TYR A 69 6.26 4.08 -11.85
N CYS A 70 6.57 5.30 -11.45
CA CYS A 70 5.82 6.50 -11.79
C CYS A 70 6.66 7.41 -12.68
N ASP A 71 6.01 8.43 -13.25
CA ASP A 71 6.68 9.44 -14.07
C ASP A 71 7.75 10.18 -13.25
N HIS A 72 8.70 10.82 -13.93
CA HIS A 72 9.80 11.58 -13.34
C HIS A 72 10.77 10.77 -12.47
N GLY A 73 10.86 9.46 -12.71
CA GLY A 73 11.73 8.56 -11.95
C GLY A 73 11.27 8.37 -10.50
N LEU A 74 9.99 8.59 -10.22
CA LEU A 74 9.40 8.32 -8.91
C LEU A 74 9.05 6.82 -8.81
N PHE A 75 9.13 6.27 -7.61
CA PHE A 75 8.68 4.90 -7.35
C PHE A 75 7.87 4.80 -6.07
N LEU A 76 7.06 3.74 -5.99
CA LEU A 76 6.40 3.31 -4.77
C LEU A 76 6.58 1.81 -4.57
N ASP A 77 7.39 1.44 -3.58
CA ASP A 77 7.51 0.06 -3.12
C ASP A 77 6.33 -0.28 -2.21
N VAL A 78 5.70 -1.41 -2.49
CA VAL A 78 4.49 -1.88 -1.82
C VAL A 78 4.76 -3.26 -1.23
N GLU A 79 4.38 -3.44 0.02
CA GLU A 79 4.19 -4.73 0.64
C GLU A 79 2.90 -4.67 1.46
N LYS A 80 1.95 -5.58 1.20
CA LYS A 80 0.63 -5.54 1.83
C LYS A 80 0.10 -6.94 2.06
N TYR A 81 -0.26 -7.23 3.30
CA TYR A 81 -0.87 -8.49 3.70
C TYR A 81 -2.36 -8.27 3.95
N LEU A 82 -3.19 -9.12 3.32
CA LEU A 82 -4.62 -9.19 3.57
C LEU A 82 -4.92 -10.46 4.35
N GLU A 83 -5.66 -10.33 5.43
CA GLU A 83 -6.29 -11.48 6.09
C GLU A 83 -7.48 -11.94 5.24
N VAL A 84 -7.65 -13.26 5.11
CA VAL A 84 -8.71 -13.88 4.31
C VAL A 84 -9.55 -14.83 5.16
N ILE A 85 -10.87 -14.62 5.13
CA ILE A 85 -11.85 -15.54 5.70
C ILE A 85 -12.81 -16.05 4.62
N ASP A 86 -13.27 -17.29 4.77
CA ASP A 86 -14.34 -17.83 3.94
C ASP A 86 -15.70 -17.46 4.56
N SER A 87 -16.55 -16.78 3.81
CA SER A 87 -17.97 -16.76 4.15
C SER A 87 -18.54 -18.13 3.79
N GLY A 88 -19.32 -18.76 4.67
CA GLY A 88 -19.86 -20.11 4.48
C GLY A 88 -20.67 -20.36 3.18
N SER A 89 -20.88 -19.33 2.35
CA SER A 89 -21.37 -19.37 0.96
C SER A 89 -20.30 -19.73 -0.09
N GLY A 90 -19.04 -19.92 0.30
CA GLY A 90 -17.91 -20.14 -0.62
C GLY A 90 -17.27 -18.86 -1.17
N SER A 91 -17.69 -17.68 -0.70
CA SER A 91 -17.08 -16.40 -1.07
C SER A 91 -15.95 -16.06 -0.08
N LYS A 92 -14.91 -15.37 -0.55
CA LYS A 92 -13.81 -14.90 0.31
C LYS A 92 -14.01 -13.44 0.70
N TRP A 93 -13.70 -13.14 1.95
CA TRP A 93 -13.66 -11.79 2.49
C TRP A 93 -12.26 -11.47 2.94
N VAL A 94 -11.86 -10.22 2.74
CA VAL A 94 -10.52 -9.73 3.05
C VAL A 94 -10.56 -8.44 3.83
N ARG A 95 -9.53 -8.20 4.63
CA ARG A 95 -9.19 -6.90 5.21
C ARG A 95 -7.68 -6.73 5.19
N THR A 96 -7.20 -5.49 5.19
CA THR A 96 -5.77 -5.26 5.35
C THR A 96 -5.38 -5.58 6.79
N ASP A 97 -4.30 -6.33 6.98
CA ASP A 97 -3.72 -6.62 8.30
C ASP A 97 -2.46 -5.79 8.51
N THR A 98 -1.45 -6.01 7.66
CA THR A 98 -0.19 -5.26 7.65
C THR A 98 0.14 -4.68 6.29
N TYR A 99 0.89 -3.59 6.27
CA TYR A 99 1.31 -2.92 5.07
C TYR A 99 2.60 -2.11 5.26
N GLY A 100 3.25 -1.86 4.13
CA GLY A 100 4.36 -0.94 3.94
C GLY A 100 4.23 -0.28 2.57
N TYR A 101 4.23 1.06 2.53
CA TYR A 101 4.30 1.85 1.30
C TYR A 101 5.50 2.79 1.40
N HIS A 102 6.50 2.60 0.55
CA HIS A 102 7.72 3.41 0.53
C HIS A 102 7.83 4.16 -0.79
N GLY A 103 7.65 5.48 -0.74
CA GLY A 103 7.74 6.37 -1.89
C GLY A 103 9.10 7.05 -1.97
N GLY A 104 9.67 7.13 -3.17
CA GLY A 104 10.99 7.71 -3.39
C GLY A 104 11.27 8.11 -4.84
N ILE A 105 12.51 8.48 -5.09
CA ILE A 105 13.07 8.83 -6.40
C ILE A 105 14.18 7.84 -6.74
N GLU A 106 14.13 7.30 -7.95
CA GLU A 106 15.16 6.42 -8.48
C GLU A 106 16.49 7.17 -8.71
N GLY A 107 17.59 6.44 -8.55
CA GLY A 107 18.93 6.93 -8.86
C GLY A 107 19.98 5.85 -8.57
N ASP A 108 21.26 6.22 -8.60
CA ASP A 108 22.34 5.30 -8.16
C ASP A 108 22.12 4.80 -6.73
N GLN A 109 21.51 5.65 -5.91
CA GLN A 109 20.92 5.30 -4.63
C GLN A 109 19.52 5.90 -4.59
N ASP A 110 18.53 5.05 -4.33
CA ASP A 110 17.14 5.48 -4.15
C ASP A 110 17.04 6.48 -3.01
N ARG A 111 16.32 7.58 -3.25
CA ARG A 111 16.11 8.67 -2.29
C ARG A 111 14.69 8.61 -1.76
N ALA A 112 14.54 8.31 -0.48
CA ALA A 112 13.24 8.20 0.16
C ALA A 112 12.56 9.56 0.33
N ILE A 113 11.25 9.61 0.12
CA ILE A 113 10.40 10.78 0.35
C ILE A 113 9.53 10.54 1.58
N PHE A 114 8.87 9.39 1.62
CA PHE A 114 8.05 8.95 2.76
C PHE A 114 8.02 7.42 2.85
N ARG A 115 7.72 6.91 4.05
CA ARG A 115 7.30 5.52 4.25
C ARG A 115 6.10 5.45 5.19
N TYR A 116 5.08 4.71 4.83
CA TYR A 116 3.99 4.33 5.71
C TYR A 116 4.12 2.87 6.07
N ASP A 117 3.98 2.50 7.35
CA ASP A 117 3.94 1.11 7.74
C ASP A 117 3.21 0.88 9.07
N ASN A 118 2.91 -0.39 9.35
CA ASN A 118 2.43 -0.85 10.65
C ASN A 118 3.08 -2.17 11.11
N PHE A 119 4.27 -2.49 10.63
CA PHE A 119 4.99 -3.72 11.00
C PHE A 119 5.51 -3.72 12.43
N HIS A 120 5.70 -2.53 13.01
CA HIS A 120 6.29 -2.38 14.34
C HIS A 120 5.40 -1.53 15.24
N VAL A 121 5.09 -2.09 16.42
CA VAL A 121 4.54 -1.29 17.51
C VAL A 121 5.69 -0.48 18.10
N TYR A 122 5.63 0.84 17.96
CA TYR A 122 6.52 1.73 18.70
C TYR A 122 5.99 1.78 20.14
N GLU A 123 6.41 0.83 20.97
CA GLU A 123 6.02 0.72 22.39
C GLU A 123 6.38 1.96 23.22
N ARG A 124 7.15 2.88 22.64
CA ARG A 124 7.80 4.01 23.29
C ARG A 124 6.83 5.10 23.76
N GLU A 125 5.59 5.15 23.25
CA GLU A 125 4.75 6.37 23.38
C GLU A 125 3.28 6.12 23.75
N GLY A 126 2.87 4.88 24.08
CA GLY A 126 1.47 4.60 24.45
C GLY A 126 0.48 4.75 23.30
N HIS A 127 0.96 4.61 22.06
CA HIS A 127 0.13 4.60 20.86
C HIS A 127 -0.87 3.43 20.89
N ARG A 128 -2.09 3.70 20.41
CA ARG A 128 -3.17 2.71 20.41
C ARG A 128 -3.03 1.67 19.30
N ASP A 129 -2.23 1.97 18.29
CA ASP A 129 -1.98 1.14 17.12
C ASP A 129 -0.58 1.42 16.55
N ALA A 130 -0.18 0.61 15.57
CA ALA A 130 1.15 0.62 14.99
C ALA A 130 1.27 1.52 13.74
N HIS A 131 0.29 2.34 13.40
CA HIS A 131 0.31 3.07 12.12
C HIS A 131 1.22 4.30 12.20
N HIS A 132 2.32 4.29 11.43
CA HIS A 132 3.30 5.37 11.41
C HIS A 132 3.58 5.86 9.99
N ARG A 133 4.03 7.12 9.91
CA ARG A 133 4.55 7.77 8.71
C ARG A 133 5.96 8.27 8.99
N HIS A 134 6.90 7.73 8.26
CA HIS A 134 8.28 8.19 8.17
C HIS A 134 8.37 9.28 7.10
N ARG A 135 9.10 10.35 7.42
CA ARG A 135 9.34 11.48 6.51
C ARG A 135 10.84 11.71 6.36
N PHE A 136 11.25 12.17 5.19
CA PHE A 136 12.64 12.41 4.86
C PHE A 136 12.84 13.86 4.45
N GLU A 137 13.95 14.46 4.89
CA GLU A 137 14.33 15.81 4.48
C GLU A 137 14.92 15.79 3.08
N HIS A 138 14.39 16.57 2.14
CA HIS A 138 14.80 16.48 0.72
C HIS A 138 16.19 17.06 0.44
N ASP A 139 16.73 17.90 1.31
CA ASP A 139 18.07 18.45 1.16
C ASP A 139 19.16 17.42 1.52
N THR A 140 18.88 16.59 2.53
CA THR A 140 19.85 15.65 3.12
C THR A 140 19.51 14.19 2.85
N TRP A 141 18.27 13.91 2.44
CA TRP A 141 17.64 12.59 2.31
C TRP A 141 17.66 11.77 3.60
N GLN A 142 17.83 12.44 4.75
CA GLN A 142 17.82 11.80 6.05
C GLN A 142 16.42 11.71 6.61
N GLU A 143 16.17 10.62 7.34
CA GLU A 143 14.91 10.41 8.04
C GLU A 143 14.74 11.42 9.18
N ILE A 144 13.54 11.97 9.30
CA ILE A 144 13.14 12.85 10.39
C ILE A 144 12.60 11.97 11.52
N GLU A 145 13.36 11.87 12.61
CA GLU A 145 13.03 11.06 13.80
C GLU A 145 12.39 11.90 14.92
N PRO A 146 11.42 11.37 15.68
CA PRO A 146 10.77 10.07 15.49
C PRO A 146 9.75 10.08 14.33
N PRO A 147 9.34 8.89 13.83
CA PRO A 147 8.27 8.77 12.85
C PRO A 147 6.96 9.35 13.40
N GLU A 148 6.14 9.92 12.53
CA GLU A 148 4.83 10.46 12.91
C GLU A 148 3.84 9.30 13.17
N TRP A 149 3.29 9.20 14.38
CA TRP A 149 2.13 8.33 14.61
C TRP A 149 0.89 8.92 13.95
N ILE A 150 0.32 8.17 13.01
CA ILE A 150 -0.83 8.63 12.23
C ILE A 150 -2.16 8.06 12.72
N GLY A 151 -2.11 6.96 13.48
CA GLY A 151 -3.31 6.28 13.97
C GLY A 151 -4.09 5.57 12.88
N ALA A 152 -4.97 4.65 13.27
CA ALA A 152 -5.84 3.93 12.35
C ALA A 152 -6.76 4.86 11.54
N GLU A 153 -7.13 6.03 12.09
CA GLU A 153 -7.98 7.02 11.41
C GLU A 153 -7.34 7.66 10.18
N ARG A 154 -6.01 7.71 10.10
CA ARG A 154 -5.25 8.26 8.97
C ARG A 154 -4.48 7.18 8.22
N TRP A 155 -4.81 5.91 8.43
CA TRP A 155 -4.23 4.79 7.68
C TRP A 155 -4.50 4.98 6.18
N PRO A 156 -3.47 5.22 5.33
CA PRO A 156 -3.68 5.43 3.91
C PRO A 156 -4.07 4.14 3.18
N HIS A 157 -4.90 4.28 2.15
CA HIS A 157 -4.94 3.31 1.06
C HIS A 157 -3.73 3.50 0.15
N LEU A 158 -3.45 2.48 -0.68
CA LEU A 158 -2.38 2.57 -1.68
C LEU A 158 -2.58 3.77 -2.63
N SER A 159 -3.83 4.05 -3.03
CA SER A 159 -4.14 5.20 -3.87
C SER A 159 -3.79 6.54 -3.23
N ASP A 160 -3.88 6.63 -1.90
CA ASP A 160 -3.56 7.85 -1.16
C ASP A 160 -2.03 8.06 -1.16
N ALA A 161 -1.25 6.99 -1.00
CA ALA A 161 0.20 7.04 -1.11
C ALA A 161 0.67 7.43 -2.53
N ILE A 162 0.03 6.89 -3.58
CA ILE A 162 0.33 7.27 -4.97
C ILE A 162 -0.02 8.76 -5.21
N ALA A 163 -1.18 9.22 -4.73
CA ALA A 163 -1.58 10.61 -4.85
C ALA A 163 -0.64 11.56 -4.09
N GLU A 164 -0.20 11.17 -2.90
CA GLU A 164 0.79 11.93 -2.11
C GLU A 164 2.13 12.03 -2.85
N LEU A 165 2.60 10.93 -3.45
CA LEU A 165 3.83 10.92 -4.25
C LEU A 165 3.74 11.90 -5.44
N ARG A 166 2.61 11.91 -6.15
CA ARG A 166 2.36 12.89 -7.21
C ARG A 166 2.35 14.33 -6.66
N GLY A 167 1.62 14.56 -5.58
CA GLY A 167 1.53 15.88 -4.94
C GLY A 167 2.90 16.39 -4.46
N TRP A 168 3.76 15.51 -3.94
CA TRP A 168 5.12 15.85 -3.57
C TRP A 168 5.93 16.32 -4.77
N TRP A 169 5.82 15.64 -5.92
CA TRP A 169 6.51 16.07 -7.15
C TRP A 169 6.06 17.46 -7.62
N GLU A 170 4.75 17.68 -7.66
CA GLU A 170 4.15 18.93 -8.14
C GLU A 170 4.52 20.14 -7.25
N THR A 171 4.78 19.90 -5.97
CA THR A 171 5.03 20.96 -4.98
C THR A 171 6.51 21.16 -4.67
N ILE A 172 7.29 20.09 -4.65
CA ILE A 172 8.69 20.09 -4.23
C ILE A 172 9.57 19.55 -5.36
N GLY A 173 9.34 18.30 -5.77
CA GLY A 173 10.26 17.55 -6.64
C GLY A 173 10.63 18.26 -7.94
N ARG A 174 9.65 18.87 -8.63
CA ARG A 174 9.90 19.59 -9.90
C ARG A 174 10.80 20.83 -9.79
N PHE A 175 11.05 21.30 -8.58
CA PHE A 175 11.91 22.45 -8.29
C PHE A 175 13.26 22.05 -7.71
N LEU A 176 13.46 20.77 -7.41
CA LEU A 176 14.76 20.26 -7.00
C LEU A 176 15.63 20.06 -8.24
N ASP A 177 16.90 20.44 -8.13
CA ASP A 177 17.92 20.09 -9.13
C ASP A 177 18.32 18.62 -8.93
N LEU A 178 17.39 17.74 -9.27
CA LEU A 178 17.63 16.32 -9.33
C LEU A 178 18.43 16.12 -10.60
N ASP A 179 19.73 15.89 -10.48
CA ASP A 179 20.61 15.53 -11.58
C ASP A 179 20.10 14.21 -12.22
N THR A 180 19.08 14.33 -13.06
CA THR A 180 18.41 13.23 -13.76
C THR A 180 19.13 12.96 -15.07
N SER A 181 20.47 12.95 -15.03
CA SER A 181 21.30 12.44 -16.11
C SER A 181 20.96 10.96 -16.31
N HIS A 182 19.91 10.74 -17.11
CA HIS A 182 19.23 9.47 -17.33
C HIS A 182 20.22 8.34 -17.66
N PRO A 183 20.17 7.19 -16.97
CA PRO A 183 20.49 5.95 -17.66
C PRO A 183 19.42 5.79 -18.74
N ASN A 184 19.83 5.84 -20.01
CA ASN A 184 18.99 5.53 -21.17
C ASN A 184 18.23 4.22 -20.90
N ILE A 185 16.96 4.30 -20.50
CA ILE A 185 16.01 3.21 -20.74
C ILE A 185 15.78 3.27 -22.25
N THR A 186 16.63 2.56 -22.99
CA THR A 186 16.46 2.33 -24.42
C THR A 186 15.05 1.80 -24.62
N ARG A 187 14.16 2.65 -25.14
CA ARG A 187 12.93 2.23 -25.79
C ARG A 187 13.35 1.28 -26.90
N ASP A 188 13.04 0.00 -26.73
CA ASP A 188 13.25 -1.02 -27.74
C ASP A 188 12.46 -0.64 -29.01
N PRO A 189 13.10 -0.36 -30.15
CA PRO A 189 12.40 0.04 -31.37
C PRO A 189 11.76 -1.13 -32.13
N SER A 190 11.66 -2.34 -31.55
CA SER A 190 11.25 -3.53 -32.29
C SER A 190 9.74 -3.78 -32.45
N ASN A 191 8.87 -2.81 -32.18
CA ASN A 191 7.45 -2.89 -32.56
C ASN A 191 7.16 -1.90 -33.70
N SER A 192 7.54 -2.30 -34.92
CA SER A 192 7.05 -1.77 -36.20
C SER A 192 6.50 -2.91 -37.03
#